data_AF-A0A852U195-F1
#
_entry.id   AF-A0A852U195-F1
#
_cell.length_a   1.000
_cell.length_b   1.000
_cell.length_c   1.000
_cell.angle_alpha   90.00
_cell.angle_beta   90.00
_cell.angle_gamma   90.00
#
_symmetry.space_group_name_H-M   'P 1'
#
loop_
_entity.id
_entity.type
_entity.pdbx_description
1 polymer ?
#
loop_
_entity_poly.entity_id
_entity_poly.type
_entity_poly.pdbx_seq_one_letter_code
_entity_poly.pdbx_strand_id
1 'polypeptide(L)'
;MDTALSTALDTAPNITPTAGAAGLTALAAHPGPPWGGGPPPFLPAVGAAMFLVIALLIGLGVFLLSRRGGGRRPPWASAPEPPEAGARRVLADRFAAGDIGVDEFMERAGALNWVPGEDSGAKR
;
A
#
# COMPACT_ATOMS: atom_id res chain seq x y z
N MET A 1 0.95 -101.08 12.07
CA MET A 1 0.25 -100.64 13.28
C MET A 1 1.34 -100.24 14.28
N ASP A 2 1.79 -99.01 14.49
CA ASP A 2 1.25 -97.66 14.25
C ASP A 2 2.40 -96.64 14.27
N THR A 3 3.26 -96.64 13.24
CA THR A 3 4.43 -95.73 13.15
C THR A 3 4.36 -94.72 12.00
N ALA A 4 3.22 -94.63 11.31
CA ALA A 4 3.03 -93.75 10.15
C ALA A 4 2.16 -92.51 10.43
N LEU A 5 1.75 -92.27 11.68
CA LEU A 5 0.79 -91.20 12.02
C LEU A 5 1.31 -90.14 13.02
N SER A 6 2.61 -90.15 13.35
CA SER A 6 3.26 -89.11 14.16
C SER A 6 4.08 -88.10 13.32
N THR A 7 3.97 -88.15 12.00
CA THR A 7 4.80 -87.38 11.05
C THR A 7 4.00 -86.31 10.30
N ALA A 8 2.80 -85.97 10.78
CA ALA A 8 1.82 -85.19 10.02
C ALA A 8 1.29 -83.94 10.74
N LEU A 9 1.96 -83.41 11.78
CA LEU A 9 1.39 -82.27 12.51
C LEU A 9 2.31 -81.14 12.98
N ASP A 10 3.57 -81.04 12.56
CA ASP A 10 4.38 -79.89 13.02
C ASP A 10 5.44 -79.36 12.05
N THR A 11 5.15 -79.38 10.75
CA THR A 11 5.96 -78.61 9.80
C THR A 11 5.08 -78.10 8.66
N ALA A 12 4.14 -77.23 9.02
CA ALA A 12 3.61 -76.29 8.04
C ALA A 12 4.73 -75.28 7.73
N PRO A 13 5.18 -75.12 6.47
CA PRO A 13 6.00 -73.98 6.13
C PRO A 13 5.16 -72.74 6.43
N ASN A 14 5.61 -71.89 7.35
CA ASN A 14 5.02 -70.58 7.58
C ASN A 14 5.22 -69.76 6.30
N ILE A 15 4.31 -69.90 5.34
CA ILE A 15 4.27 -69.13 4.11
C ILE A 15 3.87 -67.73 4.53
N THR A 16 4.87 -66.87 4.51
CA THR A 16 4.84 -65.46 4.86
C THR A 16 3.70 -64.73 4.16
N PRO A 17 2.96 -63.86 4.87
CA PRO A 17 2.68 -62.57 4.27
C PRO A 17 2.87 -61.48 5.31
N THR A 18 3.99 -60.79 5.29
CA THR A 18 4.08 -59.35 5.63
C THR A 18 5.47 -58.81 5.31
N ALA A 19 5.91 -59.03 4.07
CA ALA A 19 6.65 -57.98 3.37
C ALA A 19 5.66 -56.80 3.17
N GLY A 20 5.42 -56.03 4.21
CA GLY A 20 4.37 -55.00 4.21
C GLY A 20 4.50 -53.94 5.29
N ALA A 21 5.39 -54.11 6.27
CA ALA A 21 5.64 -53.09 7.30
C ALA A 21 6.94 -52.29 7.09
N ALA A 22 7.82 -52.70 6.17
CA ALA A 22 9.06 -51.98 5.87
C ALA A 22 8.93 -51.03 4.65
N GLY A 23 7.86 -51.14 3.88
CA GLY A 23 7.62 -50.29 2.70
C GLY A 23 6.83 -49.01 2.98
N LEU A 24 6.04 -48.98 4.06
CA LEU A 24 5.17 -47.83 4.37
C LEU A 24 5.93 -46.66 5.01
N THR A 25 7.09 -46.90 5.60
CA THR A 25 7.99 -45.84 6.10
C THR A 25 8.92 -45.29 5.02
N ALA A 26 9.01 -45.92 3.84
CA ALA A 26 9.78 -45.40 2.71
C ALA A 26 8.97 -44.47 1.80
N LEU A 27 7.63 -44.48 1.91
CA LEU A 27 6.75 -43.59 1.15
C LEU A 27 6.61 -42.18 1.78
N ALA A 28 7.38 -41.88 2.83
CA ALA A 28 7.48 -40.54 3.42
C ALA A 28 8.74 -39.77 2.97
N ALA A 29 9.67 -40.43 2.27
CA ALA A 29 10.94 -39.83 1.85
C ALA A 29 10.90 -39.39 0.38
N HIS A 30 9.78 -38.82 -0.07
CA HIS A 30 9.77 -38.06 -1.31
C HIS A 30 10.03 -36.60 -0.90
N PRO A 31 11.24 -36.05 -1.13
CA PRO A 31 11.42 -34.60 -1.03
C PRO A 31 10.52 -33.95 -2.07
N GLY A 32 9.33 -33.55 -1.64
CA GLY A 32 8.44 -32.72 -2.44
C GLY A 32 9.16 -31.43 -2.83
N PRO A 33 8.77 -30.77 -3.94
CA PRO A 33 9.37 -29.50 -4.33
C PRO A 33 9.38 -28.55 -3.12
N PRO A 34 10.49 -27.85 -2.84
CA PRO A 34 10.69 -27.08 -1.60
C PRO A 34 9.69 -25.92 -1.40
N TRP A 35 8.81 -25.70 -2.38
CA TRP A 35 7.77 -24.69 -2.41
C TRP A 35 6.50 -25.06 -1.61
N GLY A 36 6.44 -26.26 -1.01
CA GLY A 36 5.28 -26.72 -0.22
C GLY A 36 5.33 -26.40 1.28
N GLY A 37 6.42 -25.81 1.78
CA GLY A 37 6.69 -25.64 3.20
C GLY A 37 6.39 -24.24 3.73
N GLY A 38 5.13 -23.81 3.75
CA GLY A 38 4.70 -22.56 4.36
C GLY A 38 5.35 -21.29 3.76
N PRO A 39 4.89 -20.09 4.14
CA PRO A 39 5.54 -18.86 3.70
C PRO A 39 6.97 -18.83 4.26
N PRO A 40 8.02 -18.63 3.43
CA PRO A 40 9.37 -18.47 3.92
C PRO A 40 9.47 -17.48 5.09
N PRO A 41 10.36 -17.70 6.07
CA PRO A 41 10.37 -16.99 7.35
C PRO A 41 10.66 -15.49 7.24
N PHE A 42 11.13 -15.02 6.08
CA PHE A 42 11.35 -13.62 5.78
C PHE A 42 10.13 -12.91 5.18
N LEU A 43 9.11 -13.63 4.67
CA LEU A 43 7.90 -13.01 4.11
C LEU A 43 7.14 -12.11 5.11
N PRO A 44 6.95 -12.49 6.39
CA PRO A 44 6.30 -11.62 7.37
C PRO A 44 7.11 -10.35 7.65
N ALA A 45 8.44 -10.47 7.71
CA ALA A 45 9.34 -9.34 7.93
C ALA A 45 9.36 -8.38 6.73
N VAL A 46 9.37 -8.92 5.50
CA VAL A 46 9.27 -8.13 4.26
C VAL A 46 7.91 -7.44 4.17
N GLY A 47 6.83 -8.14 4.53
CA GLY A 47 5.48 -7.55 4.58
C GLY A 47 5.37 -6.43 5.61
N ALA A 48 5.88 -6.63 6.82
CA ALA A 48 5.91 -5.62 7.87
C ALA A 48 6.77 -4.41 7.49
N ALA A 49 7.95 -4.64 6.92
CA ALA A 49 8.82 -3.57 6.44
C ALA A 49 8.14 -2.75 5.32
N MET A 50 7.50 -3.42 4.35
CA MET A 50 6.77 -2.76 3.27
C MET A 50 5.58 -1.97 3.80
N PHE A 51 4.83 -2.52 4.75
CA PHE A 51 3.74 -1.81 5.43
C PHE A 51 4.24 -0.55 6.15
N LEU A 52 5.38 -0.64 6.85
CA LEU A 52 5.97 0.47 7.58
C LEU A 52 6.46 1.56 6.62
N VAL A 53 7.06 1.18 5.49
CA VAL A 53 7.44 2.12 4.42
C VAL A 53 6.21 2.82 3.84
N ILE A 54 5.14 2.09 3.54
CA ILE A 54 3.89 2.68 3.03
C ILE A 54 3.29 3.64 4.06
N ALA A 55 3.23 3.25 5.34
CA ALA A 55 2.73 4.10 6.42
C ALA A 55 3.57 5.38 6.56
N LEU A 56 4.90 5.28 6.45
CA LEU A 56 5.80 6.42 6.49
C LEU A 56 5.58 7.35 5.30
N LEU A 57 5.41 6.81 4.09
CA LEU A 57 5.14 7.61 2.89
C LEU A 57 3.79 8.33 2.97
N ILE A 58 2.75 7.67 3.48
CA ILE A 58 1.44 8.29 3.70
C ILE A 58 1.56 9.39 4.76
N GLY A 59 2.19 9.09 5.90
CA GLY A 59 2.41 10.05 6.98
C GLY A 59 3.20 11.27 6.52
N LEU A 60 4.28 11.06 5.76
CA LEU A 60 5.08 12.12 5.17
C LEU A 60 4.29 12.91 4.12
N GLY A 61 3.50 12.25 3.29
CA GLY A 61 2.61 12.90 2.33
C GLY A 61 1.60 13.81 3.02
N VAL A 62 0.94 13.33 4.06
CA VAL A 62 -0.01 14.11 4.87
C VAL A 62 0.70 15.25 5.60
N PHE A 63 1.88 15.01 6.16
CA PHE A 63 2.67 16.01 6.87
C PHE A 63 3.18 17.12 5.94
N LEU A 64 3.66 16.77 4.75
CA LEU A 64 4.06 17.75 3.74
C LEU A 64 2.85 18.53 3.20
N LEU A 65 1.70 17.86 3.07
CA LEU A 65 0.46 18.50 2.61
C LEU A 65 -0.10 19.46 3.66
N SER A 66 -0.05 19.10 4.95
CA SER A 66 -0.48 19.97 6.04
C SER A 66 0.48 21.15 6.25
N ARG A 67 1.79 20.93 6.06
CA ARG A 67 2.80 21.99 6.19
C ARG A 67 2.83 22.97 5.02
N ARG A 68 2.42 22.56 3.81
CA ARG A 68 2.36 23.44 2.63
C ARG A 68 1.26 24.50 2.64
N GLY A 69 0.43 24.56 3.69
CA GLY A 69 -0.51 25.66 3.89
C GLY A 69 -1.60 25.72 2.82
N GLY A 70 -2.69 24.99 3.04
CA GLY A 70 -3.93 25.23 2.31
C GLY A 70 -4.04 24.51 0.97
N GLY A 71 -4.64 23.32 1.00
CA GLY A 71 -5.76 23.06 0.10
C GLY A 71 -5.50 23.07 -1.39
N ARG A 72 -4.38 22.53 -1.90
CA ARG A 72 -4.42 21.93 -3.24
C ARG A 72 -5.29 20.68 -3.15
N ARG A 73 -6.59 20.92 -3.25
CA ARG A 73 -7.60 19.88 -3.38
C ARG A 73 -7.18 18.99 -4.56
N PRO A 74 -7.35 17.68 -4.47
CA PRO A 74 -7.02 16.80 -5.57
C PRO A 74 -7.78 17.25 -6.84
N PRO A 75 -7.28 16.98 -8.05
CA PRO A 75 -7.79 17.57 -9.29
C PRO A 75 -9.28 17.27 -9.58
N TRP A 76 -9.83 16.24 -8.93
CA TRP A 76 -11.26 15.89 -8.97
C TRP A 76 -12.12 16.65 -7.95
N ALA A 77 -11.49 17.35 -7.02
CA ALA A 77 -12.11 18.16 -5.97
C ALA A 77 -11.75 19.65 -6.14
N SER A 78 -11.45 20.12 -7.36
CA SER A 78 -11.33 21.55 -7.66
C SER A 78 -12.62 22.24 -7.25
N ALA A 79 -12.61 22.87 -6.06
CA ALA A 79 -13.62 23.85 -5.74
C ALA A 79 -13.51 24.96 -6.80
N PRO A 80 -14.63 25.49 -7.31
CA PRO A 80 -14.59 26.69 -8.12
C PRO A 80 -13.78 27.73 -7.35
N GLU A 81 -12.67 28.17 -7.93
CA GLU A 81 -11.93 29.33 -7.42
C GLU A 81 -12.94 30.48 -7.28
N PRO A 82 -12.98 31.20 -6.14
CA PRO A 82 -13.92 32.29 -5.98
C PRO A 82 -13.75 33.26 -7.16
N PRO A 83 -14.83 33.67 -7.83
CA PRO A 83 -14.75 34.52 -9.03
C PRO A 83 -14.00 35.83 -8.76
N GLU A 84 -13.98 36.26 -7.50
CA GLU A 84 -13.23 37.40 -6.98
C GLU A 84 -11.71 37.25 -7.17
N ALA A 85 -11.13 36.05 -7.04
CA ALA A 85 -9.69 35.84 -7.21
C ALA A 85 -9.25 35.99 -8.67
N GLY A 86 -10.10 35.61 -9.61
CA GLY A 86 -9.88 35.86 -11.04
C GLY A 86 -9.94 37.35 -11.37
N ALA A 87 -10.94 38.06 -10.81
CA ALA A 87 -11.09 39.50 -10.99
C ALA A 87 -9.89 40.30 -10.43
N ARG A 88 -9.36 39.93 -9.26
CA ARG A 88 -8.17 40.55 -8.66
C ARG A 88 -6.94 40.44 -9.57
N ARG A 89 -6.73 39.29 -10.22
CA ARG A 89 -5.60 39.09 -11.15
C ARG A 89 -5.68 40.00 -12.37
N VAL A 90 -6.84 40.05 -13.02
CA VAL A 90 -7.05 40.92 -14.18
C VAL A 90 -6.86 42.39 -13.80
N LEU A 91 -7.31 42.78 -12.61
CA LEU A 91 -7.15 44.15 -12.12
C LEU A 91 -5.66 44.49 -11.86
N ALA A 92 -4.92 43.58 -11.22
CA ALA A 92 -3.49 43.74 -10.97
C ALA A 92 -2.67 43.78 -12.28
N ASP A 93 -2.96 42.90 -13.23
CA ASP A 93 -2.28 42.85 -14.53
C ASP A 93 -2.48 44.14 -15.31
N ARG A 94 -3.71 44.69 -15.32
CA ARG A 94 -4.01 45.96 -15.99
C ARG A 94 -3.37 47.16 -15.31
N PHE A 95 -3.29 47.16 -13.98
CA PHE A 95 -2.57 48.22 -13.25
C PHE A 95 -1.07 48.17 -13.55
N ALA A 96 -0.49 46.96 -13.60
CA ALA A 96 0.92 46.78 -13.95
C ALA A 96 1.23 47.14 -15.42
N ALA A 97 0.29 46.88 -16.33
CA ALA A 97 0.37 47.33 -17.72
C ALA A 97 0.21 48.85 -17.88
N GLY A 98 -0.30 49.56 -16.86
CA GLY A 98 -0.62 50.98 -16.92
C GLY A 98 -1.92 51.30 -17.64
N ASP A 99 -2.76 50.30 -17.92
CA ASP A 99 -4.05 50.45 -18.61
C ASP A 99 -5.15 51.06 -17.71
N ILE A 100 -4.93 51.06 -16.40
CA ILE A 100 -5.81 51.67 -15.40
C ILE A 100 -5.00 52.51 -14.42
N GLY A 101 -5.57 53.64 -13.99
CA GLY A 101 -4.96 54.52 -13.01
C GLY A 101 -5.10 54.01 -11.57
N VAL A 102 -4.39 54.65 -10.64
CA VAL A 102 -4.44 54.32 -9.20
C VAL A 102 -5.85 54.49 -8.63
N ASP A 103 -6.55 55.56 -8.98
CA ASP A 103 -7.89 55.84 -8.45
C ASP A 103 -8.91 54.77 -8.87
N GLU A 104 -8.90 54.41 -10.16
CA GLU A 104 -9.75 53.36 -10.72
C GLU A 104 -9.41 51.97 -10.14
N PHE A 105 -8.12 51.70 -9.93
CA PHE A 105 -7.66 50.48 -9.28
C PHE A 105 -8.19 50.38 -7.85
N MET A 106 -8.09 51.46 -7.06
CA MET A 106 -8.54 51.48 -5.67
C MET A 106 -10.06 51.38 -5.54
N GLU A 107 -10.83 52.03 -6.42
CA GLU A 107 -12.29 51.90 -6.48
C GLU A 107 -12.70 50.45 -6.74
N ARG A 108 -12.09 49.80 -7.74
CA ARG A 108 -12.40 48.43 -8.12
C ARG A 108 -11.90 47.40 -7.10
N ALA A 109 -10.74 47.64 -6.50
CA ALA A 109 -10.23 46.82 -5.40
C ALA A 109 -11.17 46.90 -4.19
N GLY A 110 -11.65 48.09 -3.84
CA GLY A 110 -12.64 48.29 -2.79
C GLY A 110 -13.97 47.57 -3.08
N ALA A 111 -14.47 47.63 -4.32
CA ALA A 111 -15.68 46.90 -4.73
C ALA A 111 -15.52 45.37 -4.61
N LEU A 112 -14.28 44.86 -4.72
CA LEU A 112 -13.91 43.46 -4.53
C LEU A 112 -13.50 43.12 -3.08
N ASN A 113 -13.68 44.05 -2.13
CA ASN A 113 -13.20 43.95 -0.75
C ASN A 113 -11.74 43.48 -0.66
N TRP A 114 -10.91 43.99 -1.57
CA TRP A 114 -9.52 43.59 -1.71
C TRP A 114 -8.62 44.76 -1.32
N VAL A 115 -7.70 44.51 -0.37
CA VAL A 115 -6.69 45.49 0.05
C VAL A 115 -5.34 45.11 -0.60
N PRO A 116 -4.85 45.90 -1.57
CA PRO A 116 -3.58 45.65 -2.21
C PRO A 116 -2.44 45.65 -1.19
N GLY A 117 -1.68 44.54 -1.11
CA GLY A 117 -0.51 44.40 -0.22
C GLY A 117 -0.68 43.43 0.95
N GLU A 118 -1.90 42.99 1.29
CA GLU A 118 -2.10 41.96 2.32
C GLU A 118 -1.65 40.56 1.85
N ASP A 119 -1.73 40.28 0.55
CA ASP A 119 -1.45 38.96 -0.03
C ASP A 119 0.05 38.68 -0.22
N SER A 120 0.90 39.71 -0.10
CA SER A 120 2.36 39.62 -0.29
C SER A 120 3.15 39.21 0.96
N GLY A 121 2.49 39.07 2.12
CA GLY A 121 3.14 38.85 3.42
C GLY A 121 2.80 37.54 4.14
N ALA A 122 1.94 36.68 3.58
CA ALA A 122 1.50 35.47 4.26
C ALA A 122 2.58 34.36 4.23
N LYS A 123 3.43 34.38 5.27
CA LYS A 123 4.38 33.37 5.77
C LYS A 123 5.81 33.42 5.21
N ARG A 124 6.66 34.20 5.89
CA ARG A 124 8.04 33.74 6.20
C ARG A 124 8.00 32.71 7.32
#